data_AF-A0A7Y3V761-F1
#
_entry.id   AF-A0A7Y3V761-F1
#
_cell.length_a   1.000
_cell.length_b   1.000
_cell.length_c   1.000
_cell.angle_alpha   90.00
_cell.angle_beta   90.00
_cell.angle_gamma   90.00
#
_symmetry.space_group_name_H-M   'P 1'
#
loop_
_entity.id
_entity.type
_entity.pdbx_description
1 polymer ?
#
loop_
_entity_poly.entity_id
_entity_poly.type
_entity_poly.pdbx_seq_one_letter_code
_entity_poly.pdbx_strand_id
1 'polypeptide(L)'
;MLFFNKKVDKKTMNDIEEIINKYRDEFNECYAPLNALNLWYLEGNIFLDNLYNRELENFDLSLLYDYKKTTLKDCLDKHYKVRKSFFYAINNINQSKSFSHLDELLEFLKIKGKMFINNYLKDFQKSSAKYKKSIEKNKLPEYRNLLVWIEDNNLIFLDKLFVYLGKYSIDLNNIVEFYTDDNIARTVLIYNENGKIKRMNFNLSSFDALKKLLPSKIRIE
;
A
#
# COMPACT_ATOMS: atom_id res chain seq x y z
N MET A 1 0.82 -34.01 2.21
CA MET A 1 1.68 -32.99 1.58
C MET A 1 1.46 -33.02 0.07
N LEU A 2 0.61 -32.16 -0.48
CA LEU A 2 0.34 -32.09 -1.93
C LEU A 2 0.26 -30.63 -2.38
N PHE A 3 1.27 -29.83 -1.99
CA PHE A 3 1.53 -28.57 -2.68
C PHE A 3 2.39 -28.91 -3.88
N PHE A 4 1.72 -29.23 -4.98
CA PHE A 4 2.31 -29.25 -6.32
C PHE A 4 3.31 -28.09 -6.42
N ASN A 5 4.54 -28.43 -6.82
CA ASN A 5 5.62 -27.50 -7.09
C ASN A 5 5.25 -26.67 -8.35
N LYS A 6 4.18 -25.90 -8.26
CA LYS A 6 3.60 -25.17 -9.38
C LYS A 6 4.48 -23.95 -9.58
N LYS A 7 5.41 -24.05 -10.53
CA LYS A 7 6.18 -22.92 -11.04
C LYS A 7 5.26 -21.95 -11.79
N VAL A 8 5.66 -20.69 -11.83
CA VAL A 8 5.12 -19.70 -12.77
C VAL A 8 5.55 -20.13 -14.18
N ASP A 9 4.64 -20.01 -15.15
CA ASP A 9 4.97 -20.36 -16.53
C ASP A 9 5.99 -19.37 -17.12
N LYS A 10 6.75 -19.84 -18.12
CA LYS A 10 7.83 -19.06 -18.72
C LYS A 10 7.34 -17.75 -19.35
N LYS A 11 6.14 -17.75 -19.95
CA LYS A 11 5.58 -16.55 -20.59
C LYS A 11 5.33 -15.46 -19.56
N THR A 12 4.68 -15.80 -18.44
CA THR A 12 4.43 -14.85 -17.35
C THR A 12 5.73 -14.31 -16.75
N MET A 13 6.77 -15.15 -16.63
CA MET A 13 8.08 -14.68 -16.15
C MET A 13 8.75 -13.70 -17.12
N ASN A 14 8.71 -14.00 -18.42
CA ASN A 14 9.21 -13.10 -19.46
C ASN A 14 8.43 -11.77 -19.46
N ASP A 15 7.09 -11.82 -19.33
CA ASP A 15 6.25 -10.62 -19.23
C ASP A 15 6.66 -9.72 -18.05
N ILE A 16 6.96 -10.31 -16.89
CA ILE A 16 7.41 -9.59 -15.69
C ILE A 16 8.78 -8.96 -15.94
N GLU A 17 9.73 -9.72 -16.46
CA GLU A 17 11.08 -9.26 -16.76
C GLU A 17 11.05 -8.09 -17.76
N GLU A 18 10.31 -8.22 -18.86
CA GLU A 18 10.16 -7.17 -19.86
C GLU A 18 9.55 -5.89 -19.28
N ILE A 19 8.53 -6.01 -18.43
CA ILE A 19 7.89 -4.85 -17.78
C ILE A 19 8.85 -4.17 -16.79
N ILE A 20 9.57 -4.92 -15.96
CA ILE A 20 10.55 -4.35 -15.03
C ILE A 20 11.68 -3.65 -15.80
N ASN A 21 12.18 -4.27 -16.86
CA ASN A 21 13.23 -3.68 -17.68
C ASN A 21 12.76 -2.42 -18.41
N LYS A 22 11.54 -2.42 -18.96
CA LYS A 22 10.95 -1.26 -19.65
C LYS A 22 10.72 -0.07 -18.70
N TYR A 23 10.31 -0.33 -17.47
CA TYR A 23 9.98 0.69 -16.47
C TYR A 23 10.93 0.65 -15.27
N ARG A 24 12.23 0.46 -15.52
CA ARG A 24 13.23 0.21 -14.47
C ARG A 24 13.31 1.31 -13.43
N ASP A 25 13.27 2.58 -13.84
CA ASP A 25 13.34 3.71 -12.91
C ASP A 25 12.09 3.75 -12.01
N GLU A 26 10.90 3.60 -12.61
CA GLU A 26 9.63 3.51 -11.86
C GLU A 26 9.65 2.33 -10.89
N PHE A 27 10.17 1.18 -11.32
CA PHE A 27 10.34 0.00 -10.46
C PHE A 27 11.26 0.33 -9.28
N ASN A 28 12.41 0.94 -9.50
CA ASN A 28 13.38 1.24 -8.43
C ASN A 28 12.84 2.24 -7.39
N GLU A 29 11.88 3.09 -7.75
CA GLU A 29 11.22 4.03 -6.83
C GLU A 29 10.05 3.42 -6.04
N CYS A 30 9.49 2.30 -6.51
CA CYS A 30 8.29 1.71 -5.95
C CYS A 30 8.61 0.77 -4.77
N TYR A 31 9.06 1.30 -3.64
CA TYR A 31 9.30 0.52 -2.43
C TYR A 31 8.83 1.22 -1.17
N ALA A 32 8.48 0.43 -0.15
CA ALA A 32 8.34 0.89 1.22
C ALA A 32 9.49 0.31 2.03
N PRO A 33 10.15 1.06 2.93
CA PRO A 33 11.30 0.52 3.67
C PRO A 33 10.88 -0.63 4.59
N LEU A 34 11.84 -1.51 4.91
CA LEU A 34 11.59 -2.73 5.70
C LEU A 34 11.02 -2.47 7.11
N ASN A 35 11.28 -1.29 7.67
CA ASN A 35 10.76 -0.87 8.96
C ASN A 35 9.36 -0.25 8.88
N ALA A 36 8.74 -0.18 7.69
CA ALA A 36 7.38 0.33 7.55
C ALA A 36 6.38 -0.55 8.32
N LEU A 37 5.57 0.10 9.15
CA LEU A 37 4.54 -0.53 9.96
C LEU A 37 3.16 -0.33 9.31
N ASN A 38 2.21 -1.20 9.63
CA ASN A 38 0.83 -1.03 9.16
C ASN A 38 0.04 -0.23 10.21
N LEU A 39 -0.60 0.86 9.80
CA LEU A 39 -1.65 1.54 10.57
C LEU A 39 -2.99 1.40 9.86
N TRP A 40 -4.07 1.27 10.63
CA TRP A 40 -5.42 1.24 10.09
C TRP A 40 -6.06 2.61 10.24
N TYR A 41 -5.93 3.41 9.19
CA TYR A 41 -6.49 4.74 9.10
C TYR A 41 -8.01 4.69 8.99
N LEU A 42 -8.67 5.51 9.79
CA LEU A 42 -10.12 5.67 9.83
C LEU A 42 -10.52 6.92 9.05
N GLU A 43 -10.10 8.10 9.51
CA GLU A 43 -10.51 9.42 9.00
C GLU A 43 -9.72 10.56 9.67
N GLY A 44 -10.03 11.81 9.29
CA GLY A 44 -9.63 13.02 10.03
C GLY A 44 -8.63 13.90 9.28
N ASN A 45 -8.00 13.36 8.24
CA ASN A 45 -7.18 14.12 7.31
C ASN A 45 -7.97 14.43 6.04
N ILE A 46 -8.50 15.66 5.96
CA ILE A 46 -9.31 16.14 4.82
C ILE A 46 -8.64 15.89 3.45
N PHE A 47 -7.32 16.05 3.36
CA PHE A 47 -6.60 15.83 2.10
C PHE A 47 -6.66 14.36 1.68
N LEU A 48 -6.27 13.46 2.60
CA LEU A 48 -6.30 12.02 2.35
C LEU A 48 -7.74 11.51 2.13
N ASP A 49 -8.69 11.98 2.93
CA ASP A 49 -10.10 11.59 2.84
C ASP A 49 -10.65 11.95 1.45
N ASN A 50 -10.43 13.18 0.98
CA ASN A 50 -10.84 13.61 -0.35
C ASN A 50 -10.13 12.84 -1.47
N LEU A 51 -8.83 12.58 -1.32
CA LEU A 51 -8.03 11.86 -2.29
C LEU A 51 -8.53 10.42 -2.47
N TYR A 52 -8.76 9.72 -1.36
CA TYR A 52 -9.28 8.36 -1.37
C TYR A 52 -10.72 8.29 -1.89
N ASN A 53 -11.58 9.24 -1.51
CA ASN A 53 -12.95 9.30 -2.00
C ASN A 53 -13.00 9.45 -3.51
N ARG A 54 -12.27 10.44 -4.04
CA ARG A 54 -12.19 10.67 -5.49
C ARG A 54 -11.65 9.45 -6.23
N GLU A 55 -10.58 8.85 -5.73
CA GLU A 55 -10.01 7.67 -6.38
C GLU A 55 -11.04 6.55 -6.42
N LEU A 56 -11.68 6.26 -5.29
CA LEU A 56 -12.63 5.16 -5.20
C LEU A 56 -13.92 5.36 -6.01
N GLU A 57 -14.42 6.59 -6.14
CA GLU A 57 -15.57 6.92 -7.01
C GLU A 57 -15.25 6.66 -8.50
N ASN A 58 -14.02 6.94 -8.91
CA ASN A 58 -13.61 6.92 -10.32
C ASN A 58 -12.83 5.66 -10.72
N PHE A 59 -12.56 4.74 -9.80
CA PHE A 59 -11.76 3.56 -10.09
C PHE A 59 -12.59 2.46 -10.76
N ASP A 60 -12.49 2.33 -12.09
CA ASP A 60 -13.14 1.25 -12.84
C ASP A 60 -12.29 -0.03 -12.82
N LEU A 61 -12.76 -1.01 -12.04
CA LEU A 61 -12.02 -2.21 -11.68
C LEU A 61 -12.41 -3.45 -12.47
N SER A 62 -13.65 -3.48 -12.94
CA SER A 62 -14.22 -4.58 -13.72
C SER A 62 -13.52 -4.80 -15.07
N LEU A 63 -12.69 -3.85 -15.50
CA LEU A 63 -12.09 -3.81 -16.83
C LEU A 63 -10.54 -3.82 -16.84
N LEU A 64 -9.87 -3.89 -15.68
CA LEU A 64 -8.40 -3.69 -15.62
C LEU A 64 -7.60 -4.92 -16.08
N TYR A 65 -7.99 -6.13 -15.68
CA TYR A 65 -7.27 -7.36 -16.04
C TYR A 65 -8.24 -8.53 -16.24
N ASP A 66 -8.48 -8.90 -17.49
CA ASP A 66 -9.13 -10.15 -17.87
C ASP A 66 -8.08 -11.05 -18.53
N TYR A 67 -7.62 -12.08 -17.79
CA TYR A 67 -6.61 -13.02 -18.26
C TYR A 67 -7.03 -13.80 -19.52
N LYS A 68 -8.32 -13.79 -19.88
CA LYS A 68 -8.81 -14.36 -21.14
C LYS A 68 -8.66 -13.41 -22.33
N LYS A 69 -8.52 -12.10 -22.10
CA LYS A 69 -8.53 -11.05 -23.13
C LYS A 69 -7.22 -10.26 -23.23
N THR A 70 -6.41 -10.19 -22.18
CA THR A 70 -5.16 -9.42 -22.15
C THR A 70 -4.03 -10.22 -21.49
N THR A 71 -2.77 -9.94 -21.86
CA THR A 71 -1.60 -10.48 -21.15
C THR A 71 -1.30 -9.67 -19.88
N LEU A 72 -0.47 -10.22 -19.00
CA LEU A 72 0.03 -9.50 -17.82
C LEU A 72 0.80 -8.26 -18.26
N LYS A 73 1.71 -8.42 -19.23
CA LYS A 73 2.49 -7.33 -19.83
C LYS A 73 1.58 -6.21 -20.33
N ASP A 74 0.64 -6.51 -21.21
CA ASP A 74 -0.22 -5.47 -21.81
C ASP A 74 -1.07 -4.75 -20.76
N CYS A 75 -1.53 -5.48 -19.74
CA CYS A 75 -2.25 -4.91 -18.61
C CYS A 75 -1.39 -3.91 -17.83
N LEU A 76 -0.17 -4.31 -17.44
CA LEU A 76 0.73 -3.44 -16.68
C LEU A 76 1.25 -2.28 -17.54
N ASP A 77 1.39 -2.47 -18.84
CA ASP A 77 1.80 -1.42 -19.76
C ASP A 77 0.73 -0.32 -19.87
N LYS A 78 -0.54 -0.73 -20.05
CA LYS A 78 -1.68 0.16 -20.23
C LYS A 78 -2.15 0.84 -18.95
N HIS A 79 -2.02 0.18 -17.80
CA HIS A 79 -2.61 0.64 -16.54
C HIS A 79 -1.55 0.99 -15.50
N TYR A 80 -1.02 2.22 -15.56
CA TYR A 80 0.05 2.70 -14.67
C TYR A 80 -0.27 2.52 -13.17
N LYS A 81 -1.53 2.71 -12.76
CA LYS A 81 -1.99 2.51 -11.36
C LYS A 81 -1.76 1.07 -10.88
N VAL A 82 -2.10 0.11 -11.74
CA VAL A 82 -1.92 -1.33 -11.48
C VAL A 82 -0.45 -1.69 -11.50
N ARG A 83 0.32 -1.13 -12.45
CA ARG A 83 1.78 -1.31 -12.55
C ARG A 83 2.52 -0.84 -11.31
N LYS A 84 2.28 0.39 -10.84
CA LYS A 84 2.89 0.88 -9.59
C LYS A 84 2.56 -0.02 -8.41
N SER A 85 1.29 -0.41 -8.25
CA SER A 85 0.89 -1.32 -7.17
C SER A 85 1.63 -2.66 -7.26
N PHE A 86 1.72 -3.21 -8.46
CA PHE A 86 2.46 -4.45 -8.73
C PHE A 86 3.95 -4.32 -8.41
N PHE A 87 4.58 -3.21 -8.78
CA PHE A 87 5.99 -2.93 -8.47
C PHE A 87 6.25 -2.82 -6.96
N TYR A 88 5.42 -2.10 -6.22
CA TYR A 88 5.51 -2.07 -4.75
C TYR A 88 5.43 -3.48 -4.15
N ALA A 89 4.53 -4.32 -4.65
CA ALA A 89 4.38 -5.67 -4.15
C ALA A 89 5.60 -6.56 -4.47
N ILE A 90 6.19 -6.44 -5.66
CA ILE A 90 7.42 -7.14 -6.04
C ILE A 90 8.62 -6.63 -5.23
N ASN A 91 8.78 -5.32 -5.07
CA ASN A 91 9.90 -4.75 -4.32
C ASN A 91 9.85 -5.08 -2.84
N ASN A 92 8.66 -5.18 -2.25
CA ASN A 92 8.54 -5.66 -0.87
C ASN A 92 9.05 -7.11 -0.74
N ILE A 93 8.83 -7.96 -1.76
CA ILE A 93 9.45 -9.29 -1.81
C ILE A 93 10.96 -9.16 -1.93
N ASN A 94 11.42 -8.35 -2.88
CA ASN A 94 12.84 -8.09 -3.15
C ASN A 94 13.61 -7.73 -1.87
N GLN A 95 13.09 -6.76 -1.13
CA GLN A 95 13.67 -6.28 0.12
C GLN A 95 13.58 -7.32 1.24
N SER A 96 12.43 -7.99 1.41
CA SER A 96 12.24 -8.99 2.48
C SER A 96 13.15 -10.20 2.34
N LYS A 97 13.60 -10.49 1.11
CA LYS A 97 14.53 -11.58 0.79
C LYS A 97 15.95 -11.10 0.55
N SER A 98 16.16 -9.78 0.54
CA SER A 98 17.45 -9.14 0.33
C SER A 98 18.13 -9.59 -0.97
N PHE A 99 17.37 -9.72 -2.06
CA PHE A 99 17.97 -10.03 -3.35
C PHE A 99 18.77 -8.83 -3.86
N SER A 100 19.97 -9.13 -4.37
CA SER A 100 20.91 -8.10 -4.85
C SER A 100 20.74 -7.83 -6.35
N HIS A 101 20.14 -8.78 -7.08
CA HIS A 101 20.00 -8.74 -8.52
C HIS A 101 18.59 -9.13 -8.98
N LEU A 102 18.16 -8.57 -10.11
CA LEU A 102 16.85 -8.87 -10.70
C LEU A 102 16.68 -10.37 -10.99
N ASP A 103 17.74 -11.05 -11.43
CA ASP A 103 17.69 -12.49 -11.75
C ASP A 103 17.33 -13.35 -10.53
N GLU A 104 17.83 -13.00 -9.34
CA GLU A 104 17.51 -13.70 -8.09
C GLU A 104 16.03 -13.54 -7.74
N LEU A 105 15.49 -12.32 -7.92
CA LEU A 105 14.08 -12.03 -7.73
C LEU A 105 13.21 -12.81 -8.74
N LEU A 106 13.60 -12.82 -10.02
CA LEU A 106 12.88 -13.55 -11.06
C LEU A 106 12.91 -15.06 -10.81
N GLU A 107 14.05 -15.62 -10.40
CA GLU A 107 14.16 -17.03 -10.03
C GLU A 107 13.28 -17.36 -8.82
N PHE A 108 13.30 -16.51 -7.79
CA PHE A 108 12.42 -16.66 -6.64
C PHE A 108 10.94 -16.64 -7.04
N LEU A 109 10.53 -15.67 -7.85
CA LEU A 109 9.15 -15.57 -8.34
C LEU A 109 8.76 -16.79 -9.18
N LYS A 110 9.66 -17.30 -10.02
CA LYS A 110 9.42 -18.51 -10.81
C LYS A 110 9.14 -19.73 -9.93
N ILE A 111 9.86 -19.88 -8.83
CA ILE A 111 9.78 -21.05 -7.94
C ILE A 111 8.65 -20.90 -6.90
N LYS A 112 8.48 -19.71 -6.32
CA LYS A 112 7.62 -19.44 -5.16
C LYS A 112 6.50 -18.44 -5.43
N GLY A 113 6.61 -17.66 -6.50
CA GLY A 113 5.72 -16.55 -6.82
C GLY A 113 4.41 -16.93 -7.49
N LYS A 114 4.12 -18.21 -7.77
CA LYS A 114 2.87 -18.57 -8.48
C LYS A 114 1.61 -18.17 -7.74
N MET A 115 1.54 -18.40 -6.42
CA MET A 115 0.40 -17.95 -5.63
C MET A 115 0.31 -16.43 -5.62
N PHE A 116 1.44 -15.74 -5.50
CA PHE A 116 1.49 -14.29 -5.55
C PHE A 116 1.01 -13.74 -6.89
N ILE A 117 1.61 -14.13 -8.02
CA ILE A 117 1.30 -13.57 -9.35
C ILE A 117 -0.15 -13.89 -9.77
N ASN A 118 -0.61 -15.12 -9.57
CA ASN A 118 -1.97 -15.51 -9.97
C ASN A 118 -3.05 -14.82 -9.13
N ASN A 119 -2.76 -14.53 -7.86
CA ASN A 119 -3.74 -13.96 -6.95
C ASN A 119 -3.61 -12.44 -6.86
N TYR A 120 -2.44 -11.85 -7.11
CA TYR A 120 -2.21 -10.42 -6.88
C TYR A 120 -3.22 -9.55 -7.64
N LEU A 121 -3.33 -9.73 -8.96
CA LEU A 121 -4.26 -8.92 -9.76
C LEU A 121 -5.74 -9.21 -9.43
N LYS A 122 -6.06 -10.47 -9.09
CA LYS A 122 -7.42 -10.87 -8.68
C LYS A 122 -7.80 -10.31 -7.32
N ASP A 123 -6.87 -10.34 -6.36
CA ASP A 123 -7.05 -9.82 -5.00
C ASP A 123 -7.06 -8.30 -5.00
N PHE A 124 -6.26 -7.67 -5.87
CA PHE A 124 -6.33 -6.24 -6.13
C PHE A 124 -7.73 -5.85 -6.61
N GLN A 125 -8.26 -6.52 -7.65
CA GLN A 125 -9.63 -6.33 -8.17
C GLN A 125 -10.71 -6.61 -7.11
N LYS A 126 -10.54 -7.65 -6.30
CA LYS A 126 -11.51 -8.01 -5.25
C LYS A 126 -11.53 -6.96 -4.13
N SER A 127 -10.36 -6.55 -3.66
CA SER A 127 -10.20 -5.55 -2.60
C SER A 127 -10.81 -4.22 -3.02
N SER A 128 -10.52 -3.81 -4.23
CA SER A 128 -11.02 -2.58 -4.81
C SER A 128 -12.53 -2.62 -5.09
N ALA A 129 -13.08 -3.75 -5.56
CA ALA A 129 -14.52 -3.91 -5.76
C ALA A 129 -15.30 -3.89 -4.43
N LYS A 130 -14.70 -4.43 -3.36
CA LYS A 130 -15.25 -4.28 -2.00
C LYS A 130 -15.35 -2.80 -1.62
N TYR A 131 -14.33 -2.01 -1.94
CA TYR A 131 -14.34 -0.58 -1.64
C TYR A 131 -15.40 0.20 -2.44
N LYS A 132 -15.57 -0.09 -3.74
CA LYS A 132 -16.66 0.50 -4.55
C LYS A 132 -18.05 0.26 -3.94
N LYS A 133 -18.33 -0.97 -3.52
CA LYS A 133 -19.60 -1.34 -2.86
C LYS A 133 -19.83 -0.61 -1.53
N SER A 134 -18.77 -0.25 -0.80
CA SER A 134 -18.91 0.54 0.42
C SER A 134 -19.36 1.97 0.10
N ILE A 135 -18.79 2.58 -0.93
CA ILE A 135 -19.13 3.95 -1.35
C ILE A 135 -20.53 4.06 -1.94
N GLU A 136 -20.95 3.09 -2.76
CA GLU A 136 -22.33 3.03 -3.25
C GLU A 136 -23.36 3.02 -2.10
N LYS A 137 -22.94 2.62 -0.89
CA LYS A 137 -23.75 2.63 0.34
C LYS A 137 -23.53 3.88 1.19
N ASN A 138 -22.87 4.91 0.68
CA ASN A 138 -22.39 6.09 1.42
C ASN A 138 -21.59 5.73 2.68
N LYS A 139 -20.89 4.60 2.67
CA LYS A 139 -19.97 4.18 3.73
C LYS A 139 -18.56 4.37 3.24
N LEU A 140 -17.83 5.29 3.87
CA LEU A 140 -16.38 5.27 3.75
C LEU A 140 -15.89 3.91 4.21
N PRO A 141 -14.95 3.27 3.50
CA PRO A 141 -14.36 2.05 4.00
C PRO A 141 -13.64 2.38 5.30
N GLU A 142 -14.22 1.93 6.41
CA GLU A 142 -13.80 2.32 7.76
C GLU A 142 -12.33 2.02 8.08
N TYR A 143 -11.59 1.32 7.23
CA TYR A 143 -10.19 0.95 7.48
C TYR A 143 -9.39 0.97 6.18
N ARG A 144 -8.54 1.99 6.02
CA ARG A 144 -7.46 2.01 5.03
C ARG A 144 -6.19 1.52 5.70
N ASN A 145 -5.54 0.53 5.10
CA ASN A 145 -4.26 0.06 5.60
C ASN A 145 -3.16 0.93 4.99
N LEU A 146 -2.50 1.71 5.85
CA LEU A 146 -1.38 2.56 5.49
C LEU A 146 -0.08 1.90 5.93
N LEU A 147 0.91 1.88 5.03
CA LEU A 147 2.31 1.66 5.37
C LEU A 147 2.87 2.99 5.92
N VAL A 148 3.50 2.94 7.09
CA VAL A 148 3.96 4.13 7.81
C VAL A 148 5.39 3.94 8.31
N TRP A 149 6.25 4.91 8.06
CA TRP A 149 7.66 4.90 8.48
C TRP A 149 8.20 6.33 8.66
N ILE A 150 9.43 6.45 9.15
CA ILE A 150 10.15 7.71 9.23
C ILE A 150 11.20 7.78 8.13
N GLU A 151 11.21 8.87 7.37
CA GLU A 151 12.16 9.17 6.29
C GLU A 151 12.40 10.69 6.30
N ASP A 152 13.66 11.12 6.28
CA ASP A 152 14.07 12.53 6.20
C ASP A 152 13.31 13.47 7.16
N ASN A 153 13.25 13.11 8.45
CA ASN A 153 12.54 13.85 9.51
C ASN A 153 11.02 14.02 9.28
N ASN A 154 10.42 13.15 8.47
CA ASN A 154 8.99 13.10 8.23
C ASN A 154 8.42 11.73 8.62
N LEU A 155 7.21 11.75 9.20
CA LEU A 155 6.35 10.57 9.28
C LEU A 155 5.63 10.42 7.94
N ILE A 156 5.97 9.37 7.21
CA ILE A 156 5.42 9.06 5.90
C ILE A 156 4.25 8.10 6.02
N PHE A 157 3.19 8.36 5.26
CA PHE A 157 2.02 7.52 5.10
C PHE A 157 1.85 7.15 3.62
N LEU A 158 1.71 5.87 3.33
CA LEU A 158 1.46 5.36 1.98
C LEU A 158 0.31 4.36 2.01
N ASP A 159 -0.72 4.58 1.19
CA ASP A 159 -1.81 3.62 1.09
C ASP A 159 -1.34 2.30 0.46
N LYS A 160 -1.56 1.18 1.15
CA LYS A 160 -1.08 -0.13 0.71
C LYS A 160 -1.72 -0.62 -0.59
N LEU A 161 -2.94 -0.20 -0.88
CA LEU A 161 -3.64 -0.59 -2.11
C LEU A 161 -3.40 0.43 -3.22
N PHE A 162 -3.51 1.71 -2.90
CA PHE A 162 -3.40 2.83 -3.83
C PHE A 162 -2.07 3.57 -3.70
N VAL A 163 -0.98 2.80 -3.66
CA VAL A 163 0.39 3.32 -3.59
C VAL A 163 0.71 4.36 -4.70
N TYR A 164 0.00 4.30 -5.82
CA TYR A 164 0.15 5.23 -6.95
C TYR A 164 -0.36 6.65 -6.66
N LEU A 165 -1.17 6.84 -5.60
CA LEU A 165 -1.62 8.16 -5.16
C LEU A 165 -0.49 8.98 -4.51
N GLY A 166 0.64 8.33 -4.21
CA GLY A 166 1.79 8.96 -3.59
C GLY A 166 1.77 8.89 -2.06
N LYS A 167 2.85 9.41 -1.48
CA LYS A 167 3.07 9.49 -0.04
C LYS A 167 2.42 10.76 0.52
N TYR A 168 1.84 10.69 1.71
CA TYR A 168 1.56 11.86 2.54
C TYR A 168 2.58 11.91 3.68
N SER A 169 3.05 13.10 4.03
CA SER A 169 4.13 13.28 5.00
C SER A 169 3.77 14.34 6.02
N ILE A 170 4.14 14.10 7.28
CA ILE A 170 4.04 15.06 8.37
C ILE A 170 5.44 15.23 8.96
N ASP A 171 5.96 16.46 9.00
CA ASP A 171 7.22 16.76 9.69
C ASP A 171 7.12 16.34 11.17
N LEU A 172 8.11 15.62 11.67
CA LEU A 172 8.11 15.12 13.05
C LEU A 172 8.04 16.24 14.10
N ASN A 173 8.53 17.43 13.79
CA ASN A 173 8.42 18.61 14.65
C ASN A 173 6.99 19.15 14.73
N ASN A 174 6.20 18.92 13.69
CA ASN A 174 4.79 19.31 13.65
C ASN A 174 3.88 18.29 14.36
N ILE A 175 4.36 17.08 14.65
CA ILE A 175 3.62 16.11 15.45
C ILE A 175 3.62 16.58 16.91
N VAL A 176 2.42 16.81 17.45
CA VAL A 176 2.24 17.26 18.83
C VAL A 176 2.27 16.06 19.76
N GLU A 177 1.29 15.17 19.60
CA GLU A 177 1.13 13.99 20.45
C GLU A 177 0.26 12.92 19.78
N PHE A 178 0.21 11.73 20.36
CA PHE A 178 -0.84 10.75 20.10
C PHE A 178 -1.25 10.00 21.36
N TYR A 179 -2.49 9.51 21.37
CA TYR A 179 -3.11 8.86 22.53
C TYR A 179 -4.20 7.87 22.10
N THR A 180 -4.68 7.07 23.06
CA THR A 180 -5.89 6.26 22.92
C THR A 180 -7.10 7.05 23.40
N ASP A 181 -8.12 7.18 22.56
CA ASP A 181 -9.42 7.71 22.97
C ASP A 181 -10.34 6.53 23.33
N ASP A 182 -10.41 6.24 24.62
CA ASP A 182 -11.12 5.08 25.16
C ASP A 182 -12.66 5.20 25.03
N ASN A 183 -13.19 6.43 24.87
CA ASN A 183 -14.63 6.62 24.67
C ASN A 183 -15.12 6.04 23.34
N ILE A 184 -14.24 6.04 22.34
CA ILE A 184 -14.55 5.60 20.98
C ILE A 184 -13.64 4.46 20.49
N ALA A 185 -12.75 3.95 21.35
CA ALA A 185 -11.79 2.88 21.10
C ALA A 185 -10.89 3.12 19.86
N ARG A 186 -10.25 4.29 19.81
CA ARG A 186 -9.41 4.72 18.68
C ARG A 186 -8.04 5.18 19.13
N THR A 187 -7.09 5.21 18.20
CA THR A 187 -5.83 5.92 18.35
C THR A 187 -5.92 7.26 17.62
N VAL A 188 -5.56 8.36 18.29
CA VAL A 188 -5.62 9.71 17.73
C VAL A 188 -4.21 10.27 17.63
N LEU A 189 -3.82 10.74 16.44
CA LEU A 189 -2.58 11.48 16.19
C LEU A 189 -2.91 12.97 16.01
N ILE A 190 -2.30 13.83 16.81
CA ILE A 190 -2.43 15.29 16.73
C ILE A 190 -1.18 15.90 16.12
N TYR A 191 -1.36 16.78 15.15
CA TYR A 191 -0.27 17.48 14.48
C TYR A 191 -0.69 18.90 14.08
N ASN A 192 0.29 19.77 13.84
CA ASN A 192 0.08 21.12 13.33
C ASN A 192 0.34 21.15 11.82
N GLU A 193 -0.58 21.74 11.06
CA GLU A 193 -0.37 21.99 9.63
C GLU A 193 -0.88 23.40 9.31
N ASN A 194 0.00 24.25 8.78
CA ASN A 194 -0.32 25.65 8.43
C ASN A 194 -0.93 26.44 9.61
N GLY A 195 -0.40 26.24 10.82
CA GLY A 195 -0.85 26.93 12.04
C GLY A 195 -2.16 26.40 12.62
N LYS A 196 -2.71 25.29 12.10
CA LYS A 196 -3.94 24.66 12.58
C LYS A 196 -3.66 23.30 13.17
N ILE A 197 -4.24 23.03 14.33
CA ILE A 197 -4.24 21.69 14.94
C ILE A 197 -5.16 20.79 14.12
N LYS A 198 -4.60 19.68 13.64
CA LYS A 198 -5.29 18.62 12.91
C LYS A 198 -5.20 17.32 13.67
N ARG A 199 -6.10 16.39 13.33
CA ARG A 199 -6.21 15.08 13.97
C ARG A 199 -6.33 14.01 12.90
N MET A 200 -5.66 12.89 13.10
CA MET A 200 -5.85 11.68 12.32
C MET A 200 -6.28 10.56 13.25
N ASN A 201 -7.34 9.87 12.88
CA ASN A 201 -7.92 8.77 13.65
C ASN A 201 -7.51 7.44 13.03
N PHE A 202 -7.06 6.54 13.88
CA PHE A 202 -6.69 5.17 13.55
C PHE A 202 -7.42 4.20 14.48
N ASN A 203 -7.46 2.93 14.11
CA ASN A 203 -7.96 1.91 15.02
C ASN A 203 -7.04 1.75 16.25
N LEU A 204 -7.55 1.15 17.33
CA LEU A 204 -6.80 0.99 18.57
C LEU A 204 -5.48 0.20 18.41
N SER A 205 -5.45 -0.80 17.52
CA SER A 205 -4.23 -1.59 17.28
C SER A 205 -3.10 -0.78 16.63
N SER A 206 -3.38 0.43 16.13
CA SER A 206 -2.40 1.33 15.55
C SER A 206 -1.55 2.05 16.61
N PHE A 207 -1.99 2.07 17.88
CA PHE A 207 -1.26 2.70 18.97
C PHE A 207 0.15 2.15 19.14
N ASP A 208 0.30 0.81 19.19
CA ASP A 208 1.60 0.18 19.39
C ASP A 208 2.58 0.45 18.24
N ALA A 209 2.06 0.58 17.02
CA ALA A 209 2.86 0.93 15.86
C ALA A 209 3.31 2.40 15.93
N LEU A 210 2.43 3.33 16.29
CA LEU A 210 2.82 4.73 16.53
C LEU A 210 3.79 4.87 17.71
N LYS A 211 3.63 4.09 18.78
CA LYS A 211 4.55 4.01 19.91
C LYS A 211 5.96 3.57 19.51
N LYS A 212 6.08 2.64 18.57
CA LYS A 212 7.38 2.24 18.01
C LYS A 212 8.01 3.34 17.17
N LEU A 213 7.22 4.08 16.39
CA LEU A 213 7.71 5.13 15.50
C LEU A 213 8.03 6.43 16.25
N LEU A 214 7.21 6.81 17.23
CA LEU A 214 7.20 8.11 17.87
C LEU A 214 7.19 8.00 19.41
N PRO A 215 8.11 7.27 20.05
CA PRO A 215 8.02 6.99 21.48
C PRO A 215 7.93 8.24 22.37
N SER A 216 8.53 9.35 21.96
CA SER A 216 8.52 10.62 22.71
C SER A 216 7.29 11.49 22.48
N LYS A 217 6.39 11.10 21.58
CA LYS A 217 5.14 11.84 21.27
C LYS A 217 3.91 11.18 21.88
N ILE A 218 4.07 10.12 22.66
CA ILE A 218 2.97 9.51 23.41
C ILE A 218 2.50 10.51 24.45
N ARG A 219 1.21 10.81 24.48
CA ARG A 219 0.63 11.49 25.63
C ARG A 219 0.63 10.52 26.81
N ILE A 220 1.35 10.89 27.86
CA ILE A 220 1.32 10.18 29.14
C ILE A 220 0.11 10.71 29.89
N GLU A 221 -0.85 9.83 30.19
CA GLU A 221 -1.98 10.12 31.09
C GLU A 221 -1.58 9.93 32.55
#